data_AF-A0A520YID6-F1
#
_entry.id   AF-A0A520YID6-F1
#
_cell.length_a   1.000
_cell.length_b   1.000
_cell.length_c   1.000
_cell.angle_alpha   90.00
_cell.angle_beta   90.00
_cell.angle_gamma   90.00
#
_symmetry.space_group_name_H-M   'P 1'
#
loop_
_entity.id
_entity.type
_entity.pdbx_description
1 polymer ?
#
loop_
_entity_poly.entity_id
_entity_poly.type
_entity_poly.pdbx_seq_one_letter_code
_entity_poly.pdbx_strand_id
1 'polypeptide(L)'
;MTDERDPRPYLLITVLLDSSARPAQISRSHGDAYERSLIASQGQDIAGLELVELPIAAPVFKALRQPLAVPGDAVGLYDVFPLASHLKPEYRKIAGQFLAAEALWTMEEQGLLGGVPVNVKLEVPKGWKSDPKDIHQHLVGEGALDLSPSGIEAYKAIKTAWDSGNAN
;
A
#
# COMPACT_ATOMS: atom_id res chain seq x y z
N MET A 1 -7.53 16.61 29.03
CA MET A 1 -6.20 16.24 28.51
C MET A 1 -6.38 15.98 27.04
N THR A 2 -6.10 16.97 26.20
CA THR A 2 -6.04 16.79 24.75
C THR A 2 -4.70 16.15 24.46
N ASP A 3 -4.68 14.84 24.25
CA ASP A 3 -3.56 14.22 23.55
C ASP A 3 -3.50 14.86 22.17
N GLU A 4 -2.62 15.84 21.99
CA GLU A 4 -2.26 16.39 20.68
C GLU A 4 -1.52 15.29 19.92
N ARG A 5 -2.28 14.34 19.38
CA ARG A 5 -1.78 13.31 18.47
C ARG A 5 -1.15 14.02 17.27
N ASP A 6 0.05 13.59 16.87
CA ASP A 6 0.78 14.19 15.75
C ASP A 6 -0.13 14.20 14.50
N PRO A 7 -0.49 15.39 13.99
CA PRO A 7 -1.51 15.53 12.94
C PRO A 7 -1.02 15.05 11.57
N ARG A 8 0.30 14.86 11.41
CA ARG A 8 0.92 14.51 10.14
C ARG A 8 0.64 13.05 9.78
N PRO A 9 0.30 12.73 8.53
CA PRO A 9 0.12 11.35 8.11
C PRO A 9 1.48 10.66 8.01
N TYR A 10 1.52 9.37 8.32
CA TYR A 10 2.62 8.50 7.95
C TYR A 10 2.28 7.85 6.61
N LEU A 11 3.14 8.01 5.60
CA LEU A 11 2.87 7.56 4.25
C LEU A 11 3.38 6.12 4.06
N LEU A 12 2.51 5.25 3.57
CA LEU A 12 2.92 3.93 3.07
C LEU A 12 2.93 3.94 1.56
N ILE A 13 4.02 3.45 0.97
CA ILE A 13 4.05 2.98 -0.41
C ILE A 13 3.75 1.48 -0.34
N THR A 14 2.62 1.05 -0.84
CA THR A 14 2.31 -0.38 -0.94
C THR A 14 2.70 -0.89 -2.31
N VAL A 15 3.16 -2.15 -2.39
CA VAL A 15 3.45 -2.80 -3.68
C VAL A 15 2.88 -4.20 -3.74
N LEU A 16 2.08 -4.47 -4.78
CA LEU A 16 1.86 -5.84 -5.25
C LEU A 16 3.08 -6.21 -6.07
N LEU A 17 3.90 -7.15 -5.60
CA LEU A 17 5.20 -7.46 -6.19
C LEU A 17 5.18 -8.80 -6.91
N ASP A 18 5.67 -8.85 -8.15
CA ASP A 18 5.89 -10.12 -8.87
C ASP A 18 6.98 -10.92 -8.17
N SER A 19 6.60 -11.99 -7.48
CA SER A 19 7.54 -12.88 -6.76
C SER A 19 8.60 -13.54 -7.65
N SER A 20 8.46 -13.50 -8.98
CA SER A 20 9.45 -14.01 -9.93
C SER A 20 10.47 -12.95 -10.40
N ALA A 21 10.31 -11.69 -10.02
CA ALA A 21 11.17 -10.60 -10.44
C ALA A 21 12.60 -10.75 -9.90
N ARG A 22 13.59 -10.31 -10.69
CA ARG A 22 14.99 -10.33 -10.25
C ARG A 22 15.25 -9.18 -9.26
N PRO A 23 16.11 -9.37 -8.24
CA PRO A 23 16.41 -8.32 -7.25
C PRO A 23 16.80 -6.96 -7.85
N ALA A 24 17.59 -6.94 -8.93
CA ALA A 24 17.97 -5.69 -9.59
C ALA A 24 16.79 -4.93 -10.22
N GLN A 25 15.77 -5.64 -10.73
CA GLN A 25 14.55 -5.03 -11.24
C GLN A 25 13.71 -4.46 -10.09
N ILE A 26 13.62 -5.22 -9.00
CA ILE A 26 12.92 -4.82 -7.77
C ILE A 26 13.54 -3.55 -7.21
N SER A 27 14.87 -3.51 -7.02
CA SER A 27 15.56 -2.34 -6.48
C SER A 27 15.34 -1.08 -7.31
N ARG A 28 15.38 -1.19 -8.65
CA ARG A 28 15.08 -0.06 -9.54
C ARG A 28 13.64 0.40 -9.37
N SER A 29 12.71 -0.54 -9.44
CA SER A 29 11.27 -0.27 -9.34
C SER A 29 10.89 0.37 -7.99
N HIS A 30 11.49 -0.06 -6.89
CA HIS A 30 11.35 0.59 -5.59
C HIS A 30 11.94 2.01 -5.60
N GLY A 31 13.11 2.19 -6.19
CA GLY A 31 13.74 3.50 -6.34
C GLY A 31 12.82 4.50 -7.04
N ASP A 32 12.23 4.10 -8.17
CA ASP A 32 11.30 4.94 -8.95
C ASP A 32 10.05 5.28 -8.14
N ALA A 33 9.50 4.31 -7.39
CA ALA A 33 8.34 4.54 -6.51
C ALA A 33 8.67 5.49 -5.34
N TYR A 34 9.86 5.35 -4.73
CA TYR A 34 10.33 6.26 -3.70
C TYR A 34 10.52 7.68 -4.24
N GLU A 35 11.19 7.84 -5.37
CA GLU A 35 11.39 9.15 -6.01
C GLU A 35 10.04 9.82 -6.31
N ARG A 36 9.11 9.07 -6.91
CA ARG A 36 7.75 9.55 -7.15
C ARG A 36 7.03 9.98 -5.87
N SER A 37 7.17 9.22 -4.78
CA SER A 37 6.55 9.56 -3.50
C SER A 37 7.13 10.85 -2.90
N LEU A 38 8.45 11.06 -3.04
CA LEU A 38 9.12 12.27 -2.59
C LEU A 38 8.61 13.50 -3.36
N ILE A 39 8.52 13.38 -4.70
CA ILE A 39 7.95 14.43 -5.55
C ILE A 39 6.49 14.71 -5.18
N ALA A 40 5.66 13.67 -5.02
CA ALA A 40 4.25 13.81 -4.68
C ALA A 40 4.02 14.42 -3.29
N SER A 41 4.93 14.17 -2.34
CA SER A 41 4.90 14.72 -0.98
C SER A 41 5.47 16.13 -0.85
N GLN A 42 6.01 16.71 -1.93
CA GLN A 42 6.68 18.00 -1.86
C GLN A 42 5.73 19.11 -1.36
N GLY A 43 6.15 19.80 -0.29
CA GLY A 43 5.36 20.86 0.34
C GLY A 43 4.26 20.36 1.29
N GLN A 44 4.17 19.05 1.53
CA GLN A 44 3.30 18.44 2.54
C GLN A 44 4.12 18.00 3.74
N ASP A 45 3.58 18.18 4.96
CA ASP A 45 4.24 17.75 6.18
C ASP A 45 3.79 16.33 6.54
N ILE A 46 4.73 15.38 6.50
CA ILE A 46 4.50 13.95 6.76
C ILE A 46 5.34 13.48 7.95
N ALA A 47 4.81 12.53 8.72
CA ALA A 47 5.51 11.97 9.88
C ALA A 47 6.60 10.95 9.48
N GLY A 48 6.49 10.37 8.29
CA GLY A 48 7.43 9.39 7.76
C GLY A 48 6.91 8.71 6.51
N LEU A 49 7.75 7.84 5.95
CA LEU A 49 7.51 7.12 4.71
C LEU A 49 8.07 5.70 4.83
N GLU A 50 7.31 4.70 4.39
CA GLU A 50 7.74 3.30 4.37
C GLU A 50 7.19 2.57 3.15
N LEU A 51 8.00 1.71 2.53
CA LEU A 51 7.56 0.82 1.47
C LEU A 51 7.24 -0.56 2.05
N VAL A 52 6.06 -1.07 1.71
CA VAL A 52 5.56 -2.36 2.18
C VAL A 52 5.26 -3.26 0.99
N GLU A 53 5.98 -4.38 0.95
CA GLU A 53 5.83 -5.39 -0.09
C GLU A 53 4.73 -6.40 0.25
N LEU A 54 3.92 -6.70 -0.77
CA LEU A 54 3.07 -7.87 -0.83
C LEU A 54 3.45 -8.72 -2.06
N PRO A 55 4.35 -9.71 -1.89
CA PRO A 55 4.69 -10.63 -2.95
C PRO A 55 3.48 -11.47 -3.37
N ILE A 56 3.20 -11.50 -4.67
CA ILE A 56 2.13 -12.31 -5.27
C ILE A 56 2.69 -13.25 -6.33
N ALA A 57 1.97 -14.34 -6.58
CA ALA A 57 2.38 -15.32 -7.58
C ALA A 57 2.41 -14.68 -8.98
N ALA A 58 3.43 -15.01 -9.78
CA ALA A 58 3.60 -14.45 -11.13
C ALA A 58 2.35 -14.58 -12.04
N PRO A 59 1.56 -15.68 -12.00
CA PRO A 59 0.31 -15.75 -12.76
C PRO A 59 -0.73 -14.70 -12.34
N VAL A 60 -0.82 -14.39 -11.04
CA VAL A 60 -1.71 -13.35 -10.51
C VAL A 60 -1.22 -11.98 -10.97
N PHE A 61 0.09 -11.71 -10.84
CA PHE A 61 0.67 -10.44 -11.30
C PHE A 61 0.45 -10.24 -12.81
N LYS A 62 0.62 -11.29 -13.61
CA LYS A 62 0.32 -11.26 -15.05
C LYS A 62 -1.15 -10.96 -15.34
N ALA A 63 -2.07 -11.54 -14.57
CA ALA A 63 -3.51 -11.29 -14.71
C ALA A 63 -3.89 -9.84 -14.39
N LEU A 64 -3.19 -9.20 -13.44
CA LEU A 64 -3.40 -7.79 -13.11
C LEU A 64 -2.99 -6.83 -14.22
N ARG A 65 -2.03 -7.21 -15.07
CA ARG A 65 -1.46 -6.28 -16.05
C ARG A 65 -2.49 -5.76 -17.05
N GLN A 66 -3.36 -6.64 -17.54
CA GLN A 66 -4.33 -6.29 -18.58
C GLN A 66 -5.38 -5.27 -18.10
N PRO A 67 -6.13 -5.50 -17.01
CA PRO A 67 -7.14 -4.55 -16.55
C PRO A 67 -6.54 -3.22 -16.08
N LEU A 68 -5.27 -3.21 -15.64
CA LEU A 68 -4.59 -2.03 -15.12
C LEU A 68 -3.67 -1.33 -16.13
N ALA A 69 -3.65 -1.78 -17.40
CA ALA A 69 -2.77 -1.25 -18.45
C ALA A 69 -1.28 -1.17 -18.03
N VAL A 70 -0.83 -2.15 -17.27
CA VAL A 70 0.51 -2.16 -16.66
C VAL A 70 1.54 -2.58 -17.71
N PRO A 71 2.68 -1.87 -17.84
CA PRO A 71 3.76 -2.23 -18.74
C PRO A 71 4.28 -3.66 -18.53
N GLY A 72 4.70 -4.32 -19.62
CA GLY A 72 5.15 -5.72 -19.58
C GLY A 72 6.45 -5.94 -18.80
N ASP A 73 7.25 -4.89 -18.65
CA ASP A 73 8.50 -4.86 -17.88
C ASP A 73 8.32 -4.44 -16.42
N ALA A 74 7.11 -4.01 -16.03
CA ALA A 74 6.80 -3.69 -14.63
C ALA A 74 6.86 -4.96 -13.77
N VAL A 75 7.50 -4.82 -12.62
CA VAL A 75 7.67 -5.90 -11.62
C VAL A 75 6.89 -5.65 -10.32
N GLY A 76 6.31 -4.46 -10.16
CA GLY A 76 5.49 -4.07 -9.02
C GLY A 76 4.38 -3.11 -9.43
N LEU A 77 3.27 -3.14 -8.70
CA LEU A 77 2.18 -2.17 -8.78
C LEU A 77 2.16 -1.38 -7.48
N TYR A 78 2.43 -0.08 -7.58
CA TYR A 78 2.62 0.77 -6.42
C TYR A 78 1.41 1.67 -6.21
N ASP A 79 1.05 1.85 -4.95
CA ASP A 79 0.12 2.90 -4.53
C ASP A 79 0.56 3.51 -3.20
N VAL A 80 -0.05 4.63 -2.82
CA VAL A 80 0.24 5.35 -1.58
C VAL A 80 -0.99 5.45 -0.69
N PHE A 81 -0.80 5.23 0.61
CA PHE A 81 -1.85 5.27 1.61
C PHE A 81 -1.42 5.98 2.89
N PRO A 82 -2.34 6.64 3.60
CA PRO A 82 -2.03 7.29 4.86
C PRO A 82 -2.23 6.31 6.02
N LEU A 83 -1.38 6.42 7.03
CA LEU A 83 -1.58 5.85 8.35
C LEU A 83 -1.43 6.91 9.43
N ALA A 84 -2.04 6.66 10.58
CA ALA A 84 -1.79 7.47 11.76
C ALA A 84 -0.32 7.36 12.19
N SER A 85 0.34 8.50 12.40
CA SER A 85 1.75 8.61 12.81
C SER A 85 2.08 7.83 14.10
N HIS A 86 1.12 7.75 15.01
CA HIS A 86 1.23 7.05 16.28
C HIS A 86 1.03 5.53 16.18
N LEU A 87 0.63 5.01 15.01
CA LEU A 87 0.51 3.56 14.82
C LEU A 87 1.90 2.92 15.01
N LYS A 88 1.95 1.86 15.82
CA LYS A 88 3.19 1.14 16.11
C LYS A 88 3.84 0.64 14.81
N PRO A 89 5.18 0.69 14.69
CA PRO A 89 5.89 0.21 13.50
C PRO A 89 5.52 -1.23 13.10
N GLU A 90 5.34 -2.12 14.09
CA GLU A 90 4.95 -3.51 13.85
C GLU A 90 3.58 -3.69 13.17
N TYR A 91 2.68 -2.70 13.27
CA TYR A 91 1.37 -2.73 12.64
C TYR A 91 1.35 -2.07 11.25
N ARG A 92 2.33 -1.21 10.94
CA ARG A 92 2.42 -0.52 9.64
C ARG A 92 2.62 -1.52 8.50
N LYS A 93 3.47 -2.52 8.70
CA LYS A 93 3.72 -3.58 7.71
C LYS A 93 2.43 -4.35 7.38
N ILE A 94 1.71 -4.84 8.38
CA ILE A 94 0.47 -5.59 8.14
C ILE A 94 -0.63 -4.68 7.56
N ALA A 95 -0.70 -3.41 7.95
CA ALA A 95 -1.60 -2.45 7.34
C ALA A 95 -1.31 -2.24 5.85
N GLY A 96 -0.04 -2.06 5.46
CA GLY A 96 0.34 -1.91 4.06
C GLY A 96 0.07 -3.16 3.23
N GLN A 97 0.34 -4.36 3.78
CA GLN A 97 0.01 -5.62 3.12
C GLN A 97 -1.51 -5.80 2.99
N PHE A 98 -2.28 -5.45 4.02
CA PHE A 98 -3.74 -5.51 3.96
C PHE A 98 -4.30 -4.59 2.86
N LEU A 99 -3.84 -3.34 2.79
CA LEU A 99 -4.27 -2.37 1.77
C LEU A 99 -3.92 -2.84 0.35
N ALA A 100 -2.72 -3.41 0.14
CA ALA A 100 -2.35 -4.01 -1.14
C ALA A 100 -3.25 -5.21 -1.49
N ALA A 101 -3.55 -6.06 -0.50
CA ALA A 101 -4.39 -7.24 -0.69
C ALA A 101 -5.84 -6.89 -0.97
N GLU A 102 -6.37 -5.84 -0.34
CA GLU A 102 -7.75 -5.36 -0.54
C GLU A 102 -8.00 -4.99 -2.01
N ALA A 103 -7.06 -4.28 -2.65
CA ALA A 103 -7.14 -3.98 -4.07
C ALA A 103 -7.20 -5.27 -4.92
N LEU A 104 -6.41 -6.28 -4.56
CA LEU A 104 -6.37 -7.55 -5.27
C LEU A 104 -7.65 -8.38 -5.09
N TRP A 105 -8.16 -8.48 -3.86
CA TRP A 105 -9.44 -9.15 -3.58
C TRP A 105 -10.60 -8.47 -4.29
N THR A 106 -10.63 -7.14 -4.30
CA THR A 106 -11.63 -6.37 -5.04
C THR A 106 -11.62 -6.73 -6.54
N MET A 107 -10.45 -6.90 -7.14
CA MET A 107 -10.33 -7.33 -8.54
C MET A 107 -10.77 -8.77 -8.78
N GLU A 108 -10.49 -9.67 -7.84
CA GLU A 108 -10.95 -11.06 -7.90
C GLU A 108 -12.49 -11.13 -7.83
N GLU A 109 -13.10 -10.40 -6.88
CA GLU A 109 -14.56 -10.32 -6.69
C GLU A 109 -15.27 -9.75 -7.93
N GLN A 110 -14.63 -8.80 -8.61
CA GLN A 110 -15.13 -8.23 -9.86
C GLN A 110 -14.89 -9.13 -11.09
N GLY A 111 -14.21 -10.27 -10.93
CA GLY A 111 -13.89 -11.20 -12.02
C GLY A 111 -12.82 -10.70 -12.99
N LEU A 112 -12.09 -9.63 -12.63
CA LEU A 112 -11.10 -8.99 -13.51
C LEU A 112 -9.82 -9.81 -13.68
N LEU A 113 -9.61 -10.84 -12.86
CA LEU A 113 -8.43 -11.70 -12.89
C LEU A 113 -8.60 -12.96 -13.74
N GLY A 114 -9.71 -13.09 -14.49
CA GLY A 114 -9.91 -14.18 -15.44
C GLY A 114 -9.91 -15.58 -14.80
N GLY A 115 -10.35 -15.69 -13.54
CA GLY A 115 -10.40 -16.95 -12.80
C GLY A 115 -9.04 -17.43 -12.25
N VAL A 116 -7.99 -16.61 -12.31
CA VAL A 116 -6.73 -16.91 -11.62
C VAL A 116 -6.98 -16.83 -10.11
N PRO A 117 -6.76 -17.92 -9.35
CA PRO A 117 -7.03 -17.93 -7.91
C PRO A 117 -6.04 -17.02 -7.17
N VAL A 118 -6.57 -16.12 -6.36
CA VAL A 118 -5.77 -15.25 -5.50
C VAL A 118 -5.57 -15.94 -4.14
N ASN A 119 -4.32 -16.22 -3.80
CA ASN A 119 -3.97 -16.77 -2.49
C ASN A 119 -2.90 -15.89 -1.84
N VAL A 120 -3.36 -14.82 -1.21
CA VAL A 120 -2.51 -13.83 -0.53
C VAL A 120 -2.20 -14.31 0.88
N LYS A 121 -0.91 -14.27 1.24
CA LYS A 121 -0.46 -14.51 2.62
C LYS A 121 0.05 -13.21 3.22
N LEU A 122 -0.66 -12.71 4.22
CA LEU A 122 -0.23 -11.56 5.01
C LEU A 122 0.71 -12.02 6.13
N GLU A 123 1.71 -11.20 6.45
CA GLU A 123 2.60 -11.42 7.59
C GLU A 123 1.93 -10.89 8.86
N VAL A 124 1.10 -11.73 9.46
CA VAL A 124 0.29 -11.35 10.60
C VAL A 124 1.09 -11.46 11.92
N PRO A 125 1.01 -10.48 12.84
CA PRO A 125 1.63 -10.57 14.16
C PRO A 125 1.22 -11.82 14.95
N LYS A 126 2.10 -12.28 15.84
CA LYS A 126 1.84 -13.45 16.68
C LYS A 126 0.59 -13.24 17.53
N GLY A 127 -0.35 -14.18 17.44
CA GLY A 127 -1.59 -14.20 18.23
C GLY A 127 -2.79 -13.53 17.56
N TRP A 128 -2.59 -12.85 16.42
CA TRP A 128 -3.68 -12.38 15.58
C TRP A 128 -4.21 -13.51 14.71
N LYS A 129 -5.48 -13.43 14.35
CA LYS A 129 -6.08 -14.32 13.35
C LYS A 129 -5.72 -13.84 11.95
N SER A 130 -5.61 -14.77 11.01
CA SER A 130 -5.28 -14.49 9.61
C SER A 130 -6.49 -14.14 8.75
N ASP A 131 -7.70 -14.11 9.31
CA ASP A 131 -8.90 -13.73 8.59
C ASP A 131 -8.87 -12.23 8.27
N PRO A 132 -9.16 -11.81 7.02
CA PRO A 132 -9.12 -10.40 6.63
C PRO A 132 -9.99 -9.49 7.49
N LYS A 133 -11.17 -9.95 7.93
CA LYS A 133 -12.07 -9.15 8.76
C LYS A 133 -11.51 -8.97 10.16
N ASP A 134 -10.93 -10.01 10.74
CA ASP A 134 -10.26 -9.92 12.04
C ASP A 134 -9.06 -8.94 11.95
N ILE A 135 -8.23 -9.04 10.91
CA ILE A 135 -7.08 -8.14 10.69
C ILE A 135 -7.55 -6.69 10.57
N HIS A 136 -8.58 -6.43 9.76
CA HIS A 136 -9.15 -5.10 9.59
C HIS A 136 -9.65 -4.52 10.93
N GLN A 137 -10.41 -5.32 11.70
CA GLN A 137 -10.92 -4.90 13.00
C GLN A 137 -9.79 -4.57 13.99
N HIS A 138 -8.71 -5.35 14.00
CA HIS A 138 -7.54 -5.06 14.81
C HIS A 138 -6.85 -3.76 14.39
N LEU A 139 -6.62 -3.55 13.09
CA LEU A 139 -6.01 -2.32 12.57
C LEU A 139 -6.83 -1.08 12.91
N VAL A 140 -8.16 -1.16 12.79
CA VAL A 140 -9.08 -0.08 13.19
C VAL A 140 -9.02 0.13 14.71
N GLY A 141 -9.01 -0.93 15.50
CA GLY A 141 -8.91 -0.84 16.97
C GLY A 141 -7.60 -0.23 17.46
N GLU A 142 -6.51 -0.38 16.70
CA GLU A 142 -5.19 0.23 16.95
C GLU A 142 -5.07 1.65 16.37
N GLY A 143 -6.15 2.20 15.80
CA GLY A 143 -6.18 3.57 15.28
C GLY A 143 -5.39 3.76 13.99
N ALA A 144 -5.23 2.73 13.15
CA ALA A 144 -4.44 2.82 11.91
C ALA A 144 -4.87 3.97 10.99
N LEU A 145 -6.16 4.32 11.01
CA LEU A 145 -6.76 5.40 10.22
C LEU A 145 -7.25 6.58 11.09
N ASP A 146 -6.78 6.70 12.34
CA ASP A 146 -7.06 7.84 13.23
C ASP A 146 -6.28 9.08 12.77
N LEU A 147 -6.65 9.61 11.61
CA LEU A 147 -6.04 10.76 10.97
C LEU A 147 -6.71 12.07 11.41
N SER A 148 -5.90 13.10 11.61
CA SER A 148 -6.42 14.46 11.78
C SER A 148 -7.04 14.98 10.48
N PRO A 149 -7.97 15.95 10.53
CA PRO A 149 -8.50 16.60 9.32
C PRO A 149 -7.39 17.16 8.41
N SER A 150 -6.37 17.80 9.00
CA SER A 150 -5.19 18.30 8.26
C SER A 150 -4.39 17.16 7.63
N GLY A 151 -4.25 16.02 8.30
CA GLY A 151 -3.56 14.86 7.77
C GLY A 151 -4.28 14.21 6.59
N ILE A 152 -5.62 14.21 6.63
CA ILE A 152 -6.47 13.76 5.50
C ILE A 152 -6.27 14.68 4.29
N GLU A 153 -6.31 16.00 4.49
CA GLU A 153 -6.12 16.96 3.39
C GLU A 153 -4.70 16.89 2.80
N ALA A 154 -3.68 16.76 3.65
CA ALA A 154 -2.30 16.54 3.20
C ALA A 154 -2.21 15.26 2.34
N TYR A 155 -2.77 14.15 2.82
CA TYR A 155 -2.77 12.89 2.06
C TYR A 155 -3.52 13.03 0.72
N LYS A 156 -4.67 13.69 0.67
CA LYS A 156 -5.41 13.90 -0.60
C LYS A 156 -4.55 14.64 -1.63
N ALA A 157 -3.82 15.67 -1.20
CA ALA A 157 -2.89 16.39 -2.08
C ALA A 157 -1.78 15.47 -2.60
N ILE A 158 -1.18 14.66 -1.71
CA ILE A 158 -0.15 13.67 -2.07
C ILE A 158 -0.70 12.65 -3.07
N LYS A 159 -1.86 12.05 -2.78
CA LYS A 159 -2.49 11.03 -3.62
C LYS A 159 -2.82 11.59 -5.01
N THR A 160 -3.35 12.81 -5.08
CA THR A 160 -3.62 13.50 -6.37
C THR A 160 -2.33 13.70 -7.17
N ALA A 161 -1.25 14.17 -6.52
CA ALA A 161 0.04 14.37 -7.17
C ALA A 161 0.68 13.04 -7.61
N TRP A 162 0.58 12.02 -6.76
CA TRP A 162 0.99 10.65 -7.08
C TRP A 162 0.27 10.19 -8.33
N ASP A 163 -1.06 10.17 -8.36
CA ASP A 163 -1.86 9.65 -9.47
C ASP A 163 -1.64 10.42 -10.77
N SER A 164 -1.41 11.75 -10.70
CA SER A 164 -1.07 12.56 -11.88
C SER A 164 0.28 12.18 -12.50
N GLY A 165 1.22 11.68 -11.69
CA GLY A 165 2.50 11.14 -12.18
C GLY A 165 2.39 9.85 -13.00
N ASN A 166 1.25 9.17 -12.99
CA ASN A 166 0.98 8.00 -13.87
C ASN A 166 0.54 8.41 -15.29
N ALA A 167 0.29 9.69 -15.56
CA ALA A 167 -0.33 10.16 -16.81
C ALA A 167 0.67 10.48 -17.95
N ASN A 168 1.95 10.14 -17.78
CA ASN A 168 3.00 10.35 -18.80
C ASN A 168 3.63 9.04 -19.27
#